data_AF-A0A3S4XZ17-F1
#
_entry.id   AF-A0A3S4XZ17-F1
#
_cell.length_a   1.000
_cell.length_b   1.000
_cell.length_c   1.000
_cell.angle_alpha   90.00
_cell.angle_beta   90.00
_cell.angle_gamma   90.00
#
_symmetry.space_group_name_H-M   'P 1'
#
loop_
_entity.id
_entity.type
_entity.pdbx_description
1 polymer ?
#
loop_
_entity_poly.entity_id
_entity_poly.type
_entity_poly.pdbx_seq_one_letter_code
_entity_poly.pdbx_strand_id
1 'polypeptide(L)'
;MKLLKPHSKIPSNRIILGLSEDEQRYCLVKNKAEKFTVFWQAKPASIEELIGNLTPQEQAMMTLVRPIHYQYIWRKTVFMANTLNEAQLHRKVIHILKNEQPLALDLLNIDYQRFPSSNYNLDKVVIYAVRKSYTENLSQFNSILDCELHCYARAIVHLTQSQNNQPVPCFSFKQKYFQFTETELLILQTEPENCIHLSQINHLEIESEQDKQLYCLALGASLWNGKVLI
;
A
#
# COMPACT_ATOMS: atom_id res chain seq x y z
N MET A 1 -5.16 -10.89 19.61
CA MET A 1 -5.43 -10.06 18.43
C MET A 1 -5.24 -8.60 18.83
N LYS A 2 -4.15 -7.94 18.39
CA LYS A 2 -3.86 -6.56 18.78
C LYS A 2 -4.74 -5.64 17.94
N LEU A 3 -5.80 -5.14 18.56
CA LEU A 3 -6.53 -3.96 18.15
C LEU A 3 -5.51 -2.88 17.76
N LEU A 4 -5.70 -2.22 16.61
CA LEU A 4 -4.95 -1.03 16.25
C LEU A 4 -5.03 -0.08 17.44
N LYS A 5 -3.91 0.07 18.16
CA LYS A 5 -3.84 0.96 19.30
C LYS A 5 -4.11 2.38 18.80
N PRO A 6 -4.87 3.19 19.54
CA PRO A 6 -5.05 4.59 19.23
C PRO A 6 -3.68 5.24 19.06
N HIS A 7 -3.53 6.05 18.01
CA HIS A 7 -2.31 6.72 17.57
C HIS A 7 -1.26 6.90 18.67
N SER A 8 -0.39 5.90 18.84
CA SER A 8 0.88 6.12 19.50
C SER A 8 1.64 7.06 18.58
N LYS A 9 1.99 8.26 19.06
CA LYS A 9 2.93 9.18 18.40
C LYS A 9 3.98 8.34 17.68
N ILE A 10 3.95 8.36 16.35
CA ILE A 10 4.92 7.63 15.53
C ILE A 10 6.28 8.14 16.01
N PRO A 11 7.18 7.27 16.50
CA PRO A 11 8.51 7.71 16.88
C PRO A 11 9.10 8.46 15.68
N SER A 12 9.55 9.69 15.88
CA SER A 12 10.03 10.60 14.83
C SER A 12 11.27 10.10 14.08
N ASN A 13 11.66 8.84 14.29
CA ASN A 13 12.90 8.23 13.80
C ASN A 13 12.69 6.79 13.27
N ARG A 14 11.47 6.42 12.88
CA ARG A 14 11.22 5.13 12.21
C ARG A 14 11.70 5.16 10.77
N ILE A 15 12.39 4.10 10.36
CA ILE A 15 12.86 3.92 8.98
C ILE A 15 11.81 3.10 8.26
N ILE A 16 11.33 3.61 7.13
CA ILE A 16 10.36 2.89 6.31
C ILE A 16 11.13 2.30 5.15
N LEU A 17 11.05 0.97 5.05
CA LEU A 17 11.66 0.21 3.97
C LEU A 17 10.53 -0.24 3.06
N GLY A 18 10.57 0.14 1.80
CA GLY A 18 9.71 -0.43 0.79
C GLY A 18 10.42 -1.56 0.07
N LEU A 19 9.79 -2.74 -0.01
CA LEU A 19 10.36 -3.90 -0.70
C LEU A 19 9.39 -4.38 -1.77
N SER A 20 9.84 -4.41 -3.02
CA SER A 20 9.16 -5.10 -4.12
C SER A 20 10.04 -6.22 -4.66
N GLU A 21 9.41 -7.19 -5.33
CA GLU A 21 10.10 -8.34 -5.91
C GLU A 21 9.38 -8.87 -7.14
N ASP A 22 10.13 -9.53 -8.00
CA ASP A 22 9.62 -10.41 -9.05
C ASP A 22 10.27 -11.81 -8.91
N GLU A 23 10.19 -12.64 -9.95
CA GLU A 23 10.79 -13.97 -9.95
C GLU A 23 12.34 -13.96 -9.92
N GLN A 24 12.97 -12.85 -10.32
CA GLN A 24 14.41 -12.77 -10.54
C GLN A 24 15.15 -11.96 -9.48
N ARG A 25 14.51 -10.96 -8.84
CA ARG A 25 15.21 -10.02 -7.96
C ARG A 25 14.30 -9.32 -6.95
N TYR A 26 14.95 -8.70 -5.98
CA TYR A 26 14.39 -7.78 -5.00
C TYR A 26 14.82 -6.34 -5.30
N CYS A 27 13.94 -5.39 -5.02
CA CYS A 27 14.22 -3.96 -4.92
C CYS A 27 13.83 -3.47 -3.53
N LEU A 28 14.81 -3.04 -2.72
CA LEU A 28 14.58 -2.45 -1.41
C LEU A 28 14.90 -0.95 -1.46
N VAL A 29 13.93 -0.12 -1.12
CA VAL A 29 14.10 1.32 -0.99
C VAL A 29 14.01 1.71 0.48
N LYS A 30 15.10 2.26 1.00
CA LYS A 30 15.17 2.85 2.34
C LYS A 30 14.83 4.32 2.27
N ASN A 31 13.77 4.75 2.97
CA ASN A 31 13.46 6.16 3.19
C ASN A 31 13.92 6.58 4.60
N LYS A 32 14.85 7.53 4.65
CA LYS A 32 15.27 8.19 5.89
C LYS A 32 15.18 9.71 5.71
N ALA A 33 14.09 10.29 6.20
CA ALA A 33 13.82 11.73 6.10
C ALA A 33 13.91 12.26 4.66
N GLU A 34 13.15 11.63 3.75
CA GLU A 34 13.08 11.95 2.31
C GLU A 34 14.40 11.75 1.54
N LYS A 35 15.38 11.07 2.15
CA LYS A 35 16.57 10.57 1.46
C LYS A 35 16.39 9.09 1.17
N PHE A 36 16.38 8.76 -0.11
CA PHE A 36 16.17 7.41 -0.61
C PHE A 36 17.51 6.73 -0.89
N THR A 37 17.63 5.47 -0.47
CA THR A 37 18.73 4.58 -0.85
C THR A 37 18.13 3.31 -1.41
N VAL A 38 18.62 2.88 -2.58
CA VAL A 38 18.08 1.72 -3.30
C VAL A 38 19.09 0.57 -3.23
N PHE A 39 18.60 -0.63 -2.90
CA PHE A 39 19.37 -1.86 -2.90
C PHE A 39 18.71 -2.85 -3.86
N TRP A 40 19.47 -3.33 -4.83
CA TRP A 40 19.05 -4.36 -5.77
C TRP A 40 19.73 -5.68 -5.43
N GLN A 41 18.99 -6.77 -5.45
CA GLN A 41 19.52 -8.09 -5.12
C GLN A 41 18.89 -9.18 -6.00
N ALA A 42 19.71 -9.94 -6.72
CA ALA A 42 19.24 -11.08 -7.51
C ALA A 42 18.89 -12.27 -6.60
N LYS A 43 17.84 -13.01 -6.98
CA LYS A 43 17.46 -14.31 -6.38
C LYS A 43 18.48 -15.37 -6.82
N PRO A 44 18.77 -16.39 -5.99
CA PRO A 44 18.01 -16.87 -4.82
C PRO A 44 18.43 -16.27 -3.47
N ALA A 45 19.17 -15.15 -3.44
CA ALA A 45 19.53 -14.49 -2.18
C ALA A 45 18.30 -14.19 -1.32
N SER A 46 18.45 -14.24 0.00
CA SER A 46 17.34 -14.05 0.93
C SER A 46 17.02 -12.56 1.20
N ILE A 47 15.81 -12.29 1.71
CA ILE A 47 15.45 -10.93 2.14
C ILE A 47 16.27 -10.54 3.39
N GLU A 48 16.61 -11.52 4.22
CA GLU A 48 17.49 -11.40 5.39
C GLU A 48 18.86 -10.86 5.00
N GLU A 49 19.46 -11.36 3.92
CA GLU A 49 20.72 -10.84 3.38
C GLU A 49 20.59 -9.37 2.95
N LEU A 50 19.47 -9.02 2.29
CA LEU A 50 19.21 -7.67 1.84
C LEU A 50 19.07 -6.68 3.02
N ILE A 51 18.35 -7.10 4.06
CA ILE A 51 18.21 -6.37 5.33
C ILE A 51 19.54 -6.32 6.10
N GLY A 52 20.39 -7.32 5.95
CA GLY A 52 21.73 -7.37 6.54
C GLY A 52 22.63 -6.20 6.14
N ASN A 53 22.34 -5.53 5.03
CA ASN A 53 23.03 -4.30 4.60
C ASN A 53 22.71 -3.07 5.48
N LEU A 54 21.72 -3.16 6.36
CA LEU A 54 21.35 -2.12 7.31
C LEU A 54 22.15 -2.24 8.59
N THR A 55 22.44 -1.11 9.24
CA THR A 55 23.08 -1.13 10.57
C THR A 55 22.16 -1.77 11.62
N PRO A 56 22.70 -2.33 12.72
CA PRO A 56 21.88 -2.96 13.76
C PRO A 56 20.80 -2.02 14.35
N GLN A 57 21.11 -0.73 14.44
CA GLN A 57 20.15 0.28 14.90
C GLN A 57 19.01 0.48 13.90
N GLU A 58 19.32 0.49 12.60
CA GLU A 58 18.31 0.62 11.54
C GLU A 58 17.40 -0.62 11.52
N GLN A 59 17.96 -1.82 11.64
CA GLN A 59 17.20 -3.07 11.71
C GLN A 59 16.22 -3.09 12.90
N ALA A 60 16.61 -2.53 14.05
CA ALA A 60 15.75 -2.46 15.23
C ALA A 60 14.59 -1.45 15.12
N MET A 61 14.71 -0.45 14.23
CA MET A 61 13.75 0.66 14.09
C MET A 61 12.98 0.64 12.77
N MET A 62 13.25 -0.34 11.90
CA MET A 62 12.64 -0.42 10.58
C MET A 62 11.21 -0.93 10.64
N THR A 63 10.40 -0.44 9.70
CA THR A 63 9.13 -1.04 9.31
C THR A 63 9.26 -1.44 7.83
N LEU A 64 9.14 -2.72 7.54
CA LEU A 64 9.11 -3.21 6.16
C LEU A 64 7.69 -3.08 5.60
N VAL A 65 7.55 -2.46 4.44
CA VAL A 65 6.29 -2.30 3.72
C VAL A 65 6.41 -3.04 2.40
N ARG A 66 5.49 -3.97 2.14
CA ARG A 66 5.49 -4.82 0.95
C ARG A 66 4.21 -4.55 0.15
N PRO A 67 4.30 -4.17 -1.13
CA PRO A 67 3.15 -4.13 -2.00
C PRO A 67 2.69 -5.56 -2.28
N ILE A 68 1.39 -5.80 -2.12
CA ILE A 68 0.71 -7.03 -2.53
C ILE A 68 -0.20 -6.75 -3.70
N HIS A 69 -0.41 -7.78 -4.54
CA HIS A 69 -1.14 -7.61 -5.77
C HIS A 69 -2.60 -7.25 -5.49
N TYR A 70 -3.12 -6.20 -6.13
CA TYR A 70 -4.42 -5.63 -5.75
C TYR A 70 -5.58 -6.63 -5.91
N GLN A 71 -5.46 -7.58 -6.85
CA GLN A 71 -6.46 -8.62 -7.08
C GLN A 71 -6.61 -9.61 -5.90
N TYR A 72 -5.61 -9.72 -5.02
CA TYR A 72 -5.71 -10.53 -3.81
C TYR A 72 -6.33 -9.77 -2.63
N ILE A 73 -6.62 -8.48 -2.81
CA ILE A 73 -7.26 -7.63 -1.80
C ILE A 73 -8.74 -7.54 -2.13
N TRP A 74 -9.58 -8.22 -1.36
CA TRP A 74 -11.00 -7.91 -1.37
C TRP A 74 -11.22 -6.56 -0.68
N ARG A 75 -11.98 -5.67 -1.34
CA ARG A 75 -12.26 -4.33 -0.86
C ARG A 75 -13.75 -4.05 -0.95
N LYS A 76 -14.31 -3.43 0.09
CA LYS A 76 -15.67 -2.90 0.04
C LYS A 76 -15.78 -1.55 0.73
N THR A 77 -16.39 -0.60 0.05
CA THR A 77 -16.80 0.69 0.63
C THR A 77 -18.24 0.58 1.10
N VAL A 78 -18.49 1.00 2.34
CA VAL A 78 -19.83 1.14 2.93
C VAL A 78 -19.95 2.46 3.67
N PHE A 79 -21.17 2.94 3.85
CA PHE A 79 -21.46 4.12 4.66
C PHE A 79 -22.16 3.69 5.93
N MET A 80 -21.63 4.10 7.09
CA MET A 80 -22.15 3.72 8.41
C MET A 80 -22.36 4.95 9.29
N ALA A 81 -23.27 4.86 10.25
CA ALA A 81 -23.53 5.96 11.18
C ALA A 81 -22.25 6.45 11.87
N ASN A 82 -22.01 7.76 11.85
CA ASN A 82 -20.84 8.37 12.48
C ASN A 82 -20.88 8.32 14.03
N THR A 83 -22.03 7.96 14.61
CA THR A 83 -22.22 7.77 16.05
C THR A 83 -21.70 6.44 16.57
N LEU A 84 -21.30 5.52 15.68
CA LEU A 84 -20.75 4.23 16.08
C LEU A 84 -19.39 4.40 16.76
N ASN A 85 -19.23 3.78 17.93
CA ASN A 85 -17.92 3.60 18.52
C ASN A 85 -17.15 2.45 17.83
N GLU A 86 -15.85 2.34 18.10
CA GLU A 86 -14.97 1.35 17.45
C GLU A 86 -15.45 -0.10 17.62
N ALA A 87 -15.96 -0.46 18.79
CA ALA A 87 -16.45 -1.82 19.01
C ALA A 87 -17.73 -2.13 18.21
N GLN A 88 -18.64 -1.15 18.10
CA GLN A 88 -19.84 -1.29 17.29
C GLN A 88 -19.53 -1.32 15.79
N LEU A 89 -18.62 -0.45 15.35
CA LEU A 89 -18.11 -0.43 13.98
C LEU A 89 -17.48 -1.78 13.63
N HIS A 90 -16.59 -2.29 14.48
CA HIS A 90 -15.95 -3.59 14.28
C HIS A 90 -16.97 -4.72 14.12
N ARG A 91 -17.99 -4.79 14.99
CA ARG A 91 -19.05 -5.81 14.87
C ARG A 91 -19.80 -5.73 13.54
N LYS A 92 -20.09 -4.52 13.05
CA LYS A 92 -20.75 -4.33 11.74
C LYS A 92 -19.85 -4.74 10.58
N VAL A 93 -18.56 -4.41 10.62
CA VAL A 93 -17.56 -4.87 9.64
C VAL A 93 -17.51 -6.40 9.61
N ILE A 94 -17.43 -7.05 10.76
CA ILE A 94 -17.47 -8.51 10.87
C ILE A 94 -18.76 -9.10 10.30
N HIS A 95 -19.91 -8.48 10.56
CA HIS A 95 -21.19 -8.95 10.00
C HIS A 95 -21.22 -8.85 8.47
N ILE A 96 -20.73 -7.76 7.89
CA ILE A 96 -20.62 -7.58 6.44
C ILE A 96 -19.72 -8.68 5.85
N LEU A 97 -18.55 -8.89 6.44
CA LEU A 97 -17.61 -9.90 5.97
C LEU A 97 -18.22 -11.30 6.01
N LYS A 98 -18.98 -11.67 7.04
CA LYS A 98 -19.65 -12.99 7.10
C LYS A 98 -20.68 -13.20 5.99
N ASN A 99 -21.33 -12.13 5.53
CA ASN A 99 -22.39 -12.23 4.52
C ASN A 99 -21.85 -12.17 3.09
N GLU A 100 -20.68 -11.55 2.90
CA GLU A 100 -20.17 -11.23 1.58
C GLU A 100 -18.88 -11.95 1.21
N GLN A 101 -18.11 -12.39 2.20
CA GLN A 101 -16.95 -13.23 1.95
C GLN A 101 -17.39 -14.67 1.78
N PRO A 102 -16.98 -15.35 0.70
CA PRO A 102 -17.17 -16.79 0.57
C PRO A 102 -16.30 -17.58 1.56
N LEU A 103 -15.34 -16.92 2.22
CA LEU A 103 -14.41 -17.55 3.16
C LEU A 103 -14.79 -17.28 4.62
N ALA A 104 -14.47 -18.25 5.47
CA ALA A 104 -14.56 -18.08 6.90
C ALA A 104 -13.57 -17.01 7.40
N LEU A 105 -13.98 -16.26 8.43
CA LEU A 105 -13.22 -15.11 8.94
C LEU A 105 -11.85 -15.50 9.52
N ASP A 106 -11.73 -16.70 10.06
CA ASP A 106 -10.49 -17.23 10.60
C ASP A 106 -9.42 -17.48 9.52
N LEU A 107 -9.82 -17.55 8.25
CA LEU A 107 -8.92 -17.65 7.09
C LEU A 107 -8.54 -16.29 6.49
N LEU A 108 -9.04 -15.18 7.07
CA LEU A 108 -8.85 -13.83 6.56
C LEU A 108 -8.00 -12.98 7.50
N ASN A 109 -7.08 -12.21 6.92
CA ASN A 109 -6.56 -10.99 7.52
C ASN A 109 -7.48 -9.85 7.11
N ILE A 110 -7.95 -9.09 8.11
CA ILE A 110 -8.99 -8.08 7.95
C ILE A 110 -8.44 -6.75 8.47
N ASP A 111 -8.66 -5.69 7.70
CA ASP A 111 -8.44 -4.32 8.13
C ASP A 111 -9.60 -3.43 7.67
N TYR A 112 -9.77 -2.28 8.28
CA TYR A 112 -10.74 -1.28 7.82
C TYR A 112 -10.33 0.13 8.20
N GLN A 113 -10.71 1.09 7.36
CA GLN A 113 -10.45 2.50 7.58
C GLN A 113 -11.74 3.30 7.55
N ARG A 114 -11.86 4.22 8.51
CA ARG A 114 -12.99 5.13 8.68
C ARG A 114 -12.57 6.52 8.22
N PHE A 115 -13.34 7.09 7.30
CA PHE A 115 -13.17 8.44 6.78
C PHE A 115 -14.38 9.27 7.23
N PRO A 116 -14.20 10.16 8.22
CA PRO A 116 -15.28 11.02 8.69
C PRO A 116 -15.82 11.90 7.55
N SER A 117 -17.14 11.96 7.41
CA SER A 117 -17.77 12.91 6.47
C SER A 117 -18.17 14.18 7.21
N SER A 118 -17.83 15.34 6.64
CA SER A 118 -18.21 16.65 7.19
C SER A 118 -19.69 16.99 7.02
N ASN A 119 -20.39 16.36 6.06
CA ASN A 119 -21.72 16.79 5.61
C ASN A 119 -22.85 15.78 5.86
N TYR A 120 -22.57 14.62 6.46
CA TYR A 120 -23.57 13.58 6.68
C TYR A 120 -23.42 12.91 8.05
N ASN A 121 -24.52 12.39 8.60
CA ASN A 121 -24.52 11.50 9.78
C ASN A 121 -23.87 10.13 9.51
N LEU A 122 -23.10 10.02 8.43
CA LEU A 122 -22.51 8.80 7.92
C LEU A 122 -21.03 9.02 7.68
N ASP A 123 -20.22 8.08 8.15
CA ASP A 123 -18.82 7.96 7.77
C ASP A 123 -18.66 6.93 6.68
N LYS A 124 -17.72 7.20 5.78
CA LYS A 124 -17.27 6.22 4.80
C LYS A 124 -16.35 5.24 5.50
N VAL A 125 -16.60 3.94 5.35
CA VAL A 125 -15.76 2.87 5.87
C VAL A 125 -15.31 2.01 4.70
N VAL A 126 -14.01 1.86 4.52
CA VAL A 126 -13.42 0.94 3.53
C VAL A 126 -12.91 -0.29 4.28
N ILE A 127 -13.43 -1.45 3.93
CA ILE A 127 -13.10 -2.74 4.50
C ILE A 127 -12.15 -3.47 3.54
N TYR A 128 -11.09 -4.05 4.07
CA TYR A 128 -10.10 -4.83 3.35
C TYR A 128 -10.04 -6.25 3.93
N ALA A 129 -9.96 -7.25 3.05
CA ALA A 129 -9.73 -8.62 3.44
C ALA A 129 -8.75 -9.31 2.49
N VAL A 130 -7.84 -10.10 3.04
CA VAL A 130 -6.84 -10.89 2.30
C VAL A 130 -6.79 -12.28 2.91
N ARG A 131 -6.61 -13.32 2.08
CA ARG A 131 -6.44 -14.70 2.55
C ARG A 131 -5.15 -14.83 3.37
N LYS A 132 -5.22 -15.45 4.54
CA LYS A 132 -4.03 -15.70 5.39
C LYS A 132 -2.95 -16.50 4.67
N SER A 133 -3.34 -17.56 3.96
CA SER A 133 -2.41 -18.42 3.22
C SER A 133 -1.59 -17.66 2.15
N TYR A 134 -2.15 -16.60 1.56
CA TYR A 134 -1.41 -15.74 0.65
C TYR A 134 -0.35 -14.91 1.40
N THR A 135 -0.68 -14.44 2.60
CA THR A 135 0.19 -13.56 3.40
C THR A 135 1.19 -14.30 4.28
N GLU A 136 1.05 -15.61 4.49
CA GLU A 136 1.92 -16.42 5.37
C GLU A 136 3.39 -16.31 4.95
N ASN A 137 3.68 -16.47 3.66
CA ASN A 137 5.04 -16.34 3.11
C ASN A 137 5.55 -14.89 3.08
N LEU A 138 4.64 -13.91 3.19
CA LEU A 138 4.98 -12.49 3.20
C LEU A 138 5.23 -11.94 4.61
N SER A 139 4.75 -12.66 5.64
CA SER A 139 4.77 -12.28 7.05
C SER A 139 6.00 -12.79 7.81
N GLN A 140 7.01 -13.31 7.10
CA GLN A 140 8.28 -13.75 7.69
C GLN A 140 8.96 -12.62 8.48
N PHE A 141 8.76 -11.38 8.03
CA PHE A 141 9.09 -10.17 8.78
C PHE A 141 7.80 -9.53 9.30
N ASN A 142 7.91 -8.74 10.37
CA ASN A 142 6.83 -7.86 10.81
C ASN A 142 6.60 -6.76 9.76
N SER A 143 5.91 -7.13 8.68
CA SER A 143 5.70 -6.32 7.49
C SER A 143 4.29 -5.74 7.46
N ILE A 144 4.19 -4.53 6.93
CA ILE A 144 2.95 -3.94 6.49
C ILE A 144 2.72 -4.39 5.05
N LEU A 145 1.54 -4.95 4.79
CA LEU A 145 1.13 -5.28 3.43
C LEU A 145 0.28 -4.12 2.90
N ASP A 146 0.73 -3.48 1.82
CA ASP A 146 0.03 -2.38 1.17
C ASP A 146 -0.41 -2.80 -0.24
N CYS A 147 -1.39 -2.11 -0.82
CA CYS A 147 -1.82 -2.35 -2.19
C CYS A 147 -0.76 -1.87 -3.18
N GLU A 148 -0.34 -2.72 -4.12
CA GLU A 148 0.65 -2.33 -5.15
C GLU A 148 0.23 -1.08 -5.92
N LEU A 149 -1.07 -0.88 -6.18
CA LEU A 149 -1.57 0.29 -6.90
C LEU A 149 -1.45 1.57 -6.06
N HIS A 150 -1.64 1.51 -4.73
CA HIS A 150 -1.39 2.68 -3.88
C HIS A 150 0.11 2.99 -3.84
N CYS A 151 0.96 1.98 -3.68
CA CYS A 151 2.41 2.17 -3.74
C CYS A 151 2.82 2.81 -5.06
N TYR A 152 2.40 2.24 -6.18
CA TYR A 152 2.71 2.75 -7.51
C TYR A 152 2.28 4.23 -7.64
N ALA A 153 1.02 4.54 -7.34
CA ALA A 153 0.51 5.91 -7.45
C ALA A 153 1.26 6.90 -6.55
N ARG A 154 1.58 6.54 -5.29
CA ARG A 154 2.41 7.38 -4.40
C ARG A 154 3.78 7.66 -5.00
N ALA A 155 4.43 6.66 -5.58
CA ALA A 155 5.73 6.84 -6.22
C ALA A 155 5.65 7.75 -7.43
N ILE A 156 4.65 7.58 -8.29
CA ILE A 156 4.46 8.44 -9.46
C ILE A 156 4.26 9.89 -9.02
N VAL A 157 3.33 10.15 -8.09
CA VAL A 157 3.08 11.51 -7.57
C VAL A 157 4.34 12.14 -6.96
N HIS A 158 5.13 11.36 -6.22
CA HIS A 158 6.39 11.82 -5.66
C HIS A 158 7.41 12.19 -6.75
N LEU A 159 7.59 11.33 -7.76
CA LEU A 159 8.57 11.53 -8.83
C LEU A 159 8.17 12.65 -9.80
N THR A 160 6.87 12.84 -10.04
CA THR A 160 6.37 13.90 -10.94
C THR A 160 6.17 15.24 -10.23
N GLN A 161 6.30 15.29 -8.89
CA GLN A 161 6.01 16.45 -8.06
C GLN A 161 4.64 17.08 -8.37
N SER A 162 3.66 16.27 -8.78
CA SER A 162 2.34 16.74 -9.20
C SER A 162 1.67 17.49 -8.04
N GLN A 163 1.61 18.82 -8.13
CA GLN A 163 1.05 19.69 -7.09
C GLN A 163 -0.49 19.57 -6.98
N ASN A 164 -0.97 19.81 -5.77
CA ASN A 164 -2.29 19.53 -5.16
C ASN A 164 -3.57 20.08 -5.83
N ASN A 165 -3.55 20.62 -7.05
CA ASN A 165 -4.70 21.36 -7.61
C ASN A 165 -5.34 20.74 -8.88
N GLN A 166 -5.01 19.50 -9.22
CA GLN A 166 -5.66 18.75 -10.30
C GLN A 166 -6.44 17.57 -9.73
N PRO A 167 -7.52 17.10 -10.39
CA PRO A 167 -8.19 15.87 -9.98
C PRO A 167 -7.17 14.73 -9.90
N VAL A 168 -7.34 13.81 -8.94
CA VAL A 168 -6.43 12.68 -8.72
C VAL A 168 -6.17 12.00 -10.07
N PRO A 169 -4.91 11.93 -10.54
CA PRO A 169 -4.62 11.50 -11.89
C PRO A 169 -4.97 10.02 -12.10
N CYS A 170 -5.24 9.66 -13.35
CA CYS A 170 -5.27 8.26 -13.77
C CYS A 170 -3.84 7.78 -13.99
N PHE A 171 -3.57 6.53 -13.65
CA PHE A 171 -2.25 5.90 -13.78
C PHE A 171 -2.33 4.67 -14.68
N SER A 172 -1.33 4.50 -15.53
CA SER A 172 -1.11 3.29 -16.32
C SER A 172 -0.19 2.33 -15.56
N PHE A 173 -0.65 1.10 -15.32
CA PHE A 173 0.13 0.07 -14.63
C PHE A 173 -0.17 -1.32 -15.22
N LYS A 174 0.86 -1.99 -15.74
CA LYS A 174 0.78 -3.34 -16.35
C LYS A 174 -0.41 -3.48 -17.32
N GLN A 175 -0.52 -2.56 -18.28
CA GLN A 175 -1.57 -2.52 -19.31
C GLN A 175 -2.99 -2.27 -18.77
N LYS A 176 -3.12 -1.77 -17.54
CA LYS A 176 -4.40 -1.36 -16.95
C LYS A 176 -4.34 0.10 -16.57
N TYR A 177 -5.49 0.74 -16.60
CA TYR A 177 -5.67 2.12 -16.17
C TYR A 177 -6.41 2.12 -14.85
N PHE A 178 -5.93 2.89 -13.89
CA PHE A 178 -6.59 2.98 -12.59
C PHE A 178 -6.58 4.38 -12.03
N GLN A 179 -7.57 4.67 -11.21
CA GLN A 179 -7.71 5.94 -10.50
C GLN A 179 -8.23 5.67 -9.09
N PHE A 180 -7.70 6.40 -8.11
CA PHE A 180 -8.30 6.47 -6.79
C PHE A 180 -9.24 7.66 -6.73
N THR A 181 -10.49 7.42 -6.38
CA THR A 181 -11.45 8.49 -6.07
C THR A 181 -11.58 8.65 -4.56
N GLU A 182 -12.35 9.64 -4.14
CA GLU A 182 -12.73 9.78 -2.74
C GLU A 182 -13.42 8.53 -2.18
N THR A 183 -14.04 7.70 -3.02
CA THR A 183 -14.91 6.58 -2.61
C THR A 183 -14.33 5.21 -2.92
N GLU A 184 -13.55 5.05 -3.99
CA GLU A 184 -13.19 3.74 -4.52
C GLU A 184 -11.89 3.72 -5.35
N LEU A 185 -11.44 2.50 -5.65
CA LEU A 185 -10.44 2.25 -6.69
C LEU A 185 -11.21 1.91 -7.97
N LEU A 186 -11.02 2.70 -9.01
CA LEU A 186 -11.56 2.45 -10.34
C LEU A 186 -10.50 1.77 -11.21
N ILE A 187 -10.87 0.65 -11.85
CA ILE A 187 -10.10 0.05 -12.93
C ILE A 187 -10.84 0.34 -14.23
N LEU A 188 -10.20 1.09 -15.12
CA LEU A 188 -10.81 1.60 -16.35
C LEU A 188 -10.43 0.69 -17.53
N GLN A 189 -11.40 0.46 -18.43
CA GLN A 189 -11.20 -0.36 -19.63
C GLN A 189 -10.55 0.43 -20.77
N THR A 190 -10.72 1.75 -20.77
CA THR A 190 -10.22 2.67 -21.79
C THR A 190 -9.33 3.72 -21.15
N GLU A 191 -8.27 4.09 -21.86
CA GLU A 191 -7.32 5.11 -21.41
C GLU A 191 -7.97 6.50 -21.35
N PRO A 192 -7.96 7.18 -20.20
CA PRO A 192 -8.32 8.60 -20.13
C PRO A 192 -7.22 9.49 -20.70
N GLU A 193 -7.58 10.65 -21.24
CA GLU A 193 -6.63 11.61 -21.84
C GLU A 193 -5.48 12.02 -20.89
N ASN A 194 -5.76 12.12 -19.59
CA ASN A 194 -4.80 12.57 -18.58
C ASN A 194 -4.12 11.41 -17.83
N CYS A 195 -3.94 10.26 -18.49
CA CYS A 195 -3.30 9.10 -17.89
C CYS A 195 -1.78 9.29 -17.80
N ILE A 196 -1.22 9.12 -16.59
CA ILE A 196 0.23 9.16 -16.36
C ILE A 196 0.82 7.78 -16.63
N HIS A 197 1.85 7.73 -17.48
CA HIS A 197 2.59 6.51 -17.82
C HIS A 197 3.97 6.53 -17.18
N LEU A 198 4.47 5.34 -16.82
CA LEU A 198 5.82 5.19 -16.30
C LEU A 198 6.89 5.73 -17.26
N SER A 199 6.66 5.56 -18.56
CA SER A 199 7.53 6.03 -19.64
C SER A 199 7.68 7.56 -19.70
N GLN A 200 6.79 8.32 -19.06
CA GLN A 200 6.90 9.77 -18.97
C GLN A 200 7.91 10.21 -17.89
N ILE A 201 8.36 9.29 -17.02
CA ILE A 201 9.33 9.56 -15.95
C ILE A 201 10.74 9.32 -16.48
N ASN A 202 11.29 10.33 -17.15
CA ASN A 202 12.56 10.22 -17.87
C ASN A 202 13.83 10.39 -17.02
N HIS A 203 13.69 10.77 -15.74
CA HIS A 203 14.83 11.03 -14.86
C HIS A 203 15.29 9.81 -14.06
N LEU A 204 14.67 8.64 -14.26
CA LEU A 204 15.09 7.39 -13.64
C LEU A 204 16.19 6.75 -14.49
N GLU A 205 17.39 6.63 -13.93
CA GLU A 205 18.52 5.89 -14.51
C GLU A 205 18.34 4.36 -14.37
N ILE A 206 17.19 3.84 -14.80
CA ILE A 206 16.85 2.41 -14.79
C ILE A 206 16.40 2.04 -16.20
N GLU A 207 17.09 1.10 -16.85
CA GLU A 207 16.85 0.79 -18.27
C GLU A 207 15.58 -0.04 -18.50
N SER A 208 15.38 -1.08 -17.70
CA SER A 208 14.26 -2.01 -17.86
C SER A 208 12.97 -1.41 -17.31
N GLU A 209 11.89 -1.42 -18.10
CA GLU A 209 10.55 -1.04 -17.64
C GLU A 209 10.07 -1.91 -16.46
N GLN A 210 10.47 -3.19 -16.43
CA GLN A 210 10.15 -4.08 -15.31
C GLN A 210 10.89 -3.65 -14.04
N ASP A 211 12.17 -3.28 -14.14
CA ASP A 211 12.92 -2.74 -13.00
C ASP A 211 12.37 -1.38 -12.57
N LYS A 212 11.95 -0.51 -13.50
CA LYS A 212 11.27 0.74 -13.15
C LYS A 212 9.99 0.48 -12.37
N GLN A 213 9.19 -0.51 -12.78
CA GLN A 213 7.98 -0.88 -12.05
C GLN A 213 8.31 -1.39 -10.63
N LEU A 214 9.29 -2.28 -10.49
CA LEU A 214 9.75 -2.74 -9.18
C LEU A 214 10.21 -1.58 -8.31
N TYR A 215 11.03 -0.69 -8.87
CA TYR A 215 11.49 0.50 -8.18
C TYR A 215 10.34 1.39 -7.73
N CYS A 216 9.37 1.71 -8.59
CA CYS A 216 8.21 2.50 -8.22
C CYS A 216 7.38 1.84 -7.10
N LEU A 217 7.20 0.52 -7.15
CA LEU A 217 6.51 -0.19 -6.09
C LEU A 217 7.25 -0.11 -4.75
N ALA A 218 8.58 -0.28 -4.76
CA ALA A 218 9.41 -0.18 -3.56
C ALA A 218 9.49 1.27 -3.03
N LEU A 219 9.71 2.25 -3.91
CA LEU A 219 9.69 3.68 -3.55
C LEU A 219 8.36 4.06 -2.91
N GLY A 220 7.26 3.69 -3.58
CA GLY A 220 5.90 3.91 -3.11
C GLY A 220 5.61 3.30 -1.76
N ALA A 221 6.10 2.09 -1.50
CA ALA A 221 6.01 1.42 -0.20
C ALA A 221 6.86 2.14 0.87
N SER A 222 8.03 2.67 0.50
CA SER A 222 8.90 3.44 1.42
C SER A 222 8.32 4.82 1.81
N LEU A 223 7.34 5.31 1.04
CA LEU A 223 6.56 6.53 1.29
C LEU A 223 5.31 6.28 2.15
N TRP A 224 5.08 5.04 2.61
CA TRP A 224 3.91 4.71 3.42
C TRP A 224 3.85 5.54 4.70
N ASN A 225 2.70 6.14 4.97
CA ASN A 225 2.49 7.00 6.14
C ASN A 225 1.27 6.59 6.99
N GLY A 226 0.70 5.41 6.71
CA GLY A 226 -0.52 4.92 7.37
C GLY A 226 -1.82 5.53 6.86
N LYS A 227 -1.78 6.39 5.84
CA LYS A 227 -2.95 6.96 5.18
C LYS A 227 -3.15 6.34 3.80
N VAL A 228 -4.41 6.15 3.42
CA VAL A 228 -4.80 5.65 2.08
C VAL A 228 -4.90 6.76 1.05
N LEU A 229 -5.14 8.00 1.49
CA LEU A 229 -5.17 9.17 0.59
C LEU A 229 -3.74 9.54 0.20
N ILE A 230 -3.51 9.60 -1.11
CA ILE A 230 -2.28 10.07 -1.76
C ILE A 230 -2.19 11.58 -1.60
#